data_AF-A0A4R2HMD9-F1
#
_entry.id   AF-A0A4R2HMD9-F1
#
_cell.length_a   1.000
_cell.length_b   1.000
_cell.length_c   1.000
_cell.angle_alpha   90.00
_cell.angle_beta   90.00
_cell.angle_gamma   90.00
#
_symmetry.space_group_name_H-M   'P 1'
#
loop_
_entity.id
_entity.type
_entity.pdbx_description
1 polymer ?
#
loop_
_entity_poly.entity_id
_entity_poly.type
_entity_poly.pdbx_seq_one_letter_code
_entity_poly.pdbx_strand_id
1 'polypeptide(L)'
;MKFHQNIVRLNSNKIKSMSFYLSIICTLFFSCKTKEQKANKFVGDFNKIMEHNPPTAVVSSKAYYVNGSEVTISAGFNYVENQFESKITEDTAPEIFINIINSIPSGKDIYNDGVKFNLNLYDKNRVKFAETTISKQTEEKTQI
;
A
#
# COMPACT_ATOMS: atom_id res chain seq x y z
N MET A 1 -10.88 72.58 9.26
CA MET A 1 -11.71 71.37 9.47
C MET A 1 -11.37 70.34 8.38
N LYS A 2 -10.91 69.14 8.78
CA LYS A 2 -10.76 67.89 7.99
C LYS A 2 -9.78 67.85 6.79
N PHE A 3 -8.47 67.96 7.05
CA PHE A 3 -7.40 67.53 6.12
C PHE A 3 -6.83 66.12 6.42
N HIS A 4 -7.43 65.37 7.34
CA HIS A 4 -6.81 64.16 7.92
C HIS A 4 -7.33 62.80 7.43
N GLN A 5 -8.25 62.74 6.45
CA GLN A 5 -8.93 61.47 6.11
C GLN A 5 -8.40 60.69 4.90
N ASN A 6 -7.42 61.20 4.15
CA ASN A 6 -7.00 60.54 2.90
C ASN A 6 -5.76 59.64 2.98
N ILE A 7 -5.00 59.65 4.08
CA ILE A 7 -3.76 58.86 4.16
C ILE A 7 -4.02 57.41 4.63
N VAL A 8 -5.13 57.14 5.32
CA VAL A 8 -5.40 55.81 5.92
C VAL A 8 -5.98 54.80 4.90
N ARG A 9 -6.50 55.25 3.74
CA ARG A 9 -7.14 54.36 2.76
C ARG A 9 -6.18 53.64 1.80
N LEU A 10 -4.95 54.11 1.63
CA LEU A 10 -4.01 53.53 0.65
C LEU A 10 -3.25 52.29 1.16
N ASN A 11 -3.31 51.97 2.46
CA ASN A 11 -2.55 50.85 3.04
C ASN A 11 -3.37 49.55 3.20
N SER A 12 -4.70 49.63 3.21
CA SER A 12 -5.59 48.48 3.44
C SER A 12 -5.69 47.52 2.23
N ASN A 13 -5.58 48.03 1.00
CA ASN A 13 -5.81 47.22 -0.20
C ASN A 13 -4.58 46.40 -0.63
N LYS A 14 -3.35 46.83 -0.32
CA LYS A 14 -2.13 46.05 -0.62
C LYS A 14 -1.94 44.87 0.34
N ILE A 15 -2.28 45.06 1.62
CA ILE A 15 -2.14 44.03 2.66
C ILE A 15 -3.16 42.89 2.45
N LYS A 16 -4.39 43.21 2.01
CA LYS A 16 -5.41 42.20 1.70
C LYS A 16 -5.08 41.32 0.49
N SER A 17 -4.38 41.86 -0.50
CA SER A 17 -3.93 41.11 -1.68
C SER A 17 -2.80 40.14 -1.32
N MET A 18 -1.84 40.57 -0.50
CA MET A 18 -0.66 39.78 -0.13
C MET A 18 -0.98 38.61 0.81
N SER A 19 -2.01 38.74 1.66
CA SER A 19 -2.49 37.61 2.49
C SER A 19 -3.25 36.54 1.71
N PHE A 20 -3.79 36.84 0.54
CA PHE A 20 -4.52 35.86 -0.27
C PHE A 20 -3.57 34.89 -1.01
N TYR A 21 -2.42 35.40 -1.47
CA TYR A 21 -1.39 34.58 -2.12
C TYR A 21 -0.63 33.66 -1.15
N LEU A 22 -0.51 34.05 0.13
CA LEU A 22 0.16 33.22 1.14
C LEU A 22 -0.72 32.02 1.59
N SER A 23 -2.05 32.12 1.47
CA SER A 23 -3.00 31.04 1.81
C SER A 23 -3.02 29.91 0.77
N ILE A 24 -2.82 30.24 -0.51
CA ILE A 24 -2.85 29.27 -1.62
C ILE A 24 -1.57 28.42 -1.69
N ILE A 25 -0.44 28.93 -1.18
CA ILE A 25 0.83 28.17 -1.17
C ILE A 25 0.84 27.14 -0.03
N CYS A 26 0.13 27.39 1.08
CA CYS A 26 0.02 26.43 2.19
C CYS A 26 -0.90 25.23 1.89
N THR A 27 -1.81 25.31 0.92
CA THR A 27 -2.70 24.19 0.56
C THR A 27 -2.06 23.16 -0.36
N LEU A 28 -0.85 23.42 -0.89
CA LEU A 28 -0.08 22.45 -1.69
C LEU A 28 0.78 21.49 -0.85
N PHE A 29 0.81 21.64 0.48
CA PHE A 29 1.63 20.82 1.39
C PHE A 29 0.89 19.63 2.03
N PHE A 30 -0.36 19.37 1.68
CA PHE A 30 -1.10 18.16 2.06
C PHE A 30 -1.36 17.36 0.77
N SER A 31 -0.96 16.11 0.56
CA SER A 31 -0.61 15.03 1.47
C SER A 31 0.02 13.92 0.63
N CYS A 32 1.32 14.00 0.34
CA CYS A 32 2.03 12.87 -0.25
C CYS A 32 2.38 11.91 0.89
N LYS A 33 1.50 10.94 1.16
CA LYS A 33 1.78 9.90 2.17
C LYS A 33 3.12 9.23 1.85
N THR A 34 3.97 9.08 2.87
CA THR A 34 5.26 8.40 2.69
C THR A 34 5.04 6.95 2.28
N LYS A 35 6.02 6.31 1.63
CA LYS A 35 5.93 4.89 1.26
C LYS A 35 5.62 4.01 2.48
N GLU A 36 6.22 4.32 3.63
CA GLU A 36 5.95 3.68 4.91
C GLU A 36 4.49 3.85 5.35
N GLN A 37 3.93 5.05 5.29
CA GLN A 37 2.54 5.28 5.67
C GLN A 37 1.57 4.50 4.76
N LYS A 38 1.86 4.46 3.46
CA LYS A 38 1.07 3.66 2.51
C LYS A 38 1.20 2.16 2.78
N ALA A 39 2.40 1.68 3.11
CA ALA A 39 2.64 0.27 3.41
C ALA A 39 1.97 -0.17 4.72
N ASN A 40 2.06 0.63 5.78
CA ASN A 40 1.34 0.38 7.03
C ASN A 40 -0.18 0.40 6.82
N LYS A 41 -0.69 1.29 5.97
CA LYS A 41 -2.11 1.28 5.58
C LYS A 41 -2.49 -0.01 4.85
N PHE A 42 -1.69 -0.43 3.86
CA PHE A 42 -1.90 -1.70 3.17
C PHE A 42 -1.93 -2.87 4.16
N VAL A 43 -0.97 -2.96 5.07
CA VAL A 43 -0.91 -4.02 6.09
C VAL A 43 -2.19 -4.06 6.94
N GLY A 44 -2.68 -2.90 7.38
CA GLY A 44 -3.92 -2.80 8.14
C GLY A 44 -5.14 -3.25 7.34
N ASP A 45 -5.29 -2.76 6.10
CA ASP A 45 -6.41 -3.11 5.24
C ASP A 45 -6.39 -4.60 4.87
N PHE A 46 -5.22 -5.13 4.50
CA PHE A 46 -5.02 -6.53 4.15
C PHE A 46 -5.40 -7.43 5.32
N ASN A 47 -4.84 -7.18 6.52
CA ASN A 47 -5.11 -8.02 7.70
C ASN A 47 -6.60 -7.99 8.05
N LYS A 48 -7.25 -6.83 7.95
CA LYS A 48 -8.69 -6.71 8.18
C LYS A 48 -9.50 -7.50 7.15
N ILE A 49 -9.14 -7.44 5.87
CA ILE A 49 -9.81 -8.21 4.80
C ILE A 49 -9.63 -9.70 5.05
N MET A 50 -8.42 -10.17 5.33
CA MET A 50 -8.15 -11.59 5.55
C MET A 50 -8.80 -12.14 6.83
N GLU A 51 -9.05 -11.30 7.83
CA GLU A 51 -9.80 -11.68 9.04
C GLU A 51 -11.30 -11.85 8.77
N HIS A 52 -11.90 -10.97 7.96
CA HIS A 52 -13.36 -10.94 7.77
C HIS A 52 -13.83 -11.67 6.51
N ASN A 53 -13.01 -11.68 5.46
CA ASN A 53 -13.32 -12.21 4.13
C ASN A 53 -12.08 -12.89 3.51
N PRO A 54 -11.52 -13.95 4.14
CA PRO A 54 -10.40 -14.67 3.54
C PRO A 54 -10.84 -15.36 2.23
N PRO A 55 -9.97 -15.42 1.22
CA PRO A 55 -10.16 -16.33 0.08
C PRO A 55 -10.34 -17.77 0.56
N THR A 56 -11.21 -18.55 -0.07
CA THR A 56 -11.59 -19.91 0.35
C THR A 56 -10.39 -20.85 0.56
N ALA A 57 -9.30 -20.66 -0.19
CA ALA A 57 -8.09 -21.47 -0.08
C ALA A 57 -7.17 -21.09 1.10
N VAL A 58 -7.32 -19.89 1.66
CA VAL A 58 -6.44 -19.33 2.69
C VAL A 58 -7.08 -19.47 4.08
N VAL A 59 -6.47 -20.28 4.93
CA VAL A 59 -6.93 -20.58 6.30
C VAL A 59 -6.50 -19.51 7.28
N SER A 60 -5.30 -18.96 7.06
CA SER A 60 -4.75 -17.90 7.89
C SER A 60 -3.86 -17.02 7.04
N SER A 61 -3.86 -15.73 7.30
CA SER A 61 -2.88 -14.85 6.70
C SER A 61 -2.57 -13.66 7.59
N LYS A 62 -1.33 -13.17 7.48
CA LYS A 62 -0.88 -11.98 8.17
C LYS A 62 0.17 -11.27 7.34
N ALA A 63 -0.04 -9.97 7.11
CA ALA A 63 0.94 -9.06 6.57
C ALA A 63 1.63 -8.26 7.68
N TYR A 64 2.89 -7.91 7.45
CA TYR A 64 3.65 -6.95 8.26
C TYR A 64 4.67 -6.20 7.40
N TYR A 65 4.93 -4.96 7.79
CA TYR A 65 5.87 -4.09 7.08
C TYR A 65 7.30 -4.28 7.62
N VAL A 66 8.27 -4.34 6.71
CA VAL A 66 9.70 -4.51 7.01
C VAL A 66 10.48 -3.36 6.37
N ASN A 67 11.12 -2.56 7.22
CA ASN A 67 12.20 -1.60 6.89
C ASN A 67 12.07 -0.87 5.55
N GLY A 68 11.12 0.06 5.44
CA GLY A 68 11.14 1.09 4.39
C GLY A 68 10.67 0.65 2.99
N SER A 69 10.78 -0.64 2.65
CA SER A 69 10.68 -1.08 1.25
C SER A 69 10.06 -2.46 1.03
N GLU A 70 9.73 -3.20 2.09
CA GLU A 70 9.24 -4.56 1.97
C GLU A 70 8.00 -4.79 2.83
N VAL A 71 7.09 -5.61 2.33
CA VAL A 71 5.96 -6.16 3.09
C VAL A 71 6.08 -7.65 3.06
N THR A 72 6.02 -8.30 4.21
CA THR A 72 5.94 -9.76 4.27
C THR A 72 4.51 -10.20 4.50
N ILE A 73 4.05 -11.17 3.72
CA ILE A 73 2.75 -11.82 3.85
C ILE A 73 3.01 -13.30 4.16
N SER A 74 2.55 -13.75 5.32
CA SER A 74 2.50 -15.18 5.66
C SER A 74 1.09 -15.69 5.38
N ALA A 75 0.95 -16.83 4.71
CA ALA A 75 -0.34 -17.41 4.37
C ALA A 75 -0.33 -18.93 4.58
N GLY A 76 -1.31 -19.43 5.34
CA GLY A 76 -1.55 -20.85 5.55
C GLY A 76 -2.68 -21.35 4.66
N PHE A 77 -2.51 -22.50 4.04
CA PHE A 77 -3.48 -23.13 3.13
C PHE A 77 -4.01 -24.44 3.70
N ASN A 78 -5.27 -24.76 3.43
CA ASN A 78 -5.89 -26.04 3.81
C ASN A 78 -5.59 -27.11 2.75
N TYR A 79 -4.31 -27.41 2.54
CA TYR A 79 -3.90 -28.43 1.58
C TYR A 79 -3.61 -29.76 2.28
N VAL A 80 -3.93 -30.87 1.62
CA VAL A 80 -3.56 -32.22 2.05
C VAL A 80 -2.35 -32.64 1.21
N GLU A 81 -1.30 -33.06 1.90
CA GLU A 81 0.06 -33.38 1.46
C GLU A 81 0.19 -34.30 0.21
N ASN A 82 -0.34 -33.91 -0.93
CA ASN A 82 -0.03 -34.51 -2.23
C ASN A 82 0.85 -33.54 -3.03
N GLN A 83 1.93 -34.06 -3.62
CA GLN A 83 2.97 -33.24 -4.28
C GLN A 83 2.45 -32.46 -5.51
N PHE A 84 1.29 -32.84 -6.04
CA PHE A 84 0.67 -32.20 -7.19
C PHE A 84 -0.06 -30.92 -6.80
N GLU A 85 -0.87 -30.95 -5.74
CA GLU A 85 -1.57 -29.78 -5.21
C GLU A 85 -0.59 -28.76 -4.63
N SER A 86 0.50 -29.20 -4.00
CA SER A 86 1.52 -28.27 -3.49
C SER A 86 2.19 -27.48 -4.61
N LYS A 87 2.49 -28.15 -5.73
CA LYS A 87 3.13 -27.51 -6.89
C LYS A 87 2.19 -26.54 -7.61
N ILE A 88 0.93 -26.94 -7.80
CA ILE A 88 -0.11 -26.04 -8.35
C ILE A 88 -0.30 -24.83 -7.44
N THR A 89 -0.31 -25.03 -6.12
CA THR A 89 -0.45 -23.93 -5.16
C THR A 89 0.77 -23.01 -5.16
N GLU A 90 1.98 -23.56 -5.26
CA GLU A 90 3.22 -22.77 -5.41
C GLU A 90 3.20 -21.92 -6.69
N ASP A 91 2.73 -22.48 -7.80
CA ASP A 91 2.66 -21.78 -9.08
C ASP A 91 1.55 -20.70 -9.12
N THR A 92 0.41 -20.95 -8.47
CA THR A 92 -0.78 -20.08 -8.55
C THR A 92 -0.91 -19.06 -7.41
N ALA A 93 -0.37 -19.35 -6.22
CA ALA A 93 -0.44 -18.44 -5.08
C ALA A 93 0.16 -17.05 -5.36
N PRO A 94 1.29 -16.89 -6.07
CA PRO A 94 1.82 -15.58 -6.40
C PRO A 94 0.79 -14.72 -7.15
N GLU A 95 0.10 -15.29 -8.14
CA GLU A 95 -0.93 -14.58 -8.93
C GLU A 95 -2.14 -14.19 -8.08
N ILE A 96 -2.61 -15.08 -7.19
CA ILE A 96 -3.69 -14.78 -6.25
C ILE A 96 -3.32 -13.56 -5.40
N PHE A 97 -2.11 -13.54 -4.85
CA PHE A 97 -1.66 -12.43 -4.01
C PHE A 97 -1.37 -11.16 -4.81
N ILE A 98 -0.89 -11.24 -6.05
CA ILE A 98 -0.81 -10.08 -6.95
C ILE A 98 -2.19 -9.45 -7.13
N ASN A 99 -3.21 -10.26 -7.39
CA ASN A 99 -4.59 -9.79 -7.55
C ASN A 99 -5.13 -9.16 -6.27
N ILE A 100 -4.89 -9.77 -5.10
CA ILE A 100 -5.27 -9.20 -3.81
C ILE A 100 -4.56 -7.86 -3.57
N ILE A 101 -3.24 -7.80 -3.77
CA ILE A 101 -2.43 -6.58 -3.61
C ILE A 101 -2.98 -5.46 -4.49
N ASN A 102 -3.25 -5.77 -5.77
CA ASN A 102 -3.75 -4.79 -6.73
C ASN A 102 -5.22 -4.39 -6.49
N SER A 103 -6.01 -5.22 -5.82
CA SER A 103 -7.38 -4.90 -5.42
C SER A 103 -7.47 -3.87 -4.28
N ILE A 104 -6.42 -3.79 -3.44
CA ILE A 104 -6.35 -2.84 -2.33
C ILE A 104 -5.68 -1.56 -2.84
N PRO A 105 -6.33 -0.38 -2.78
CA PRO A 105 -5.76 0.85 -3.35
C PRO A 105 -4.35 1.17 -2.84
N SER A 106 -4.11 1.05 -1.52
CA SER A 106 -2.78 1.23 -0.94
C SER A 106 -1.78 0.14 -1.34
N GLY A 107 -2.24 -1.07 -1.65
CA GLY A 107 -1.42 -2.16 -2.16
C GLY A 107 -0.95 -1.89 -3.59
N LYS A 108 -1.88 -1.51 -4.47
CA LYS A 108 -1.58 -1.08 -5.84
C LYS A 108 -0.59 0.09 -5.86
N ASP A 109 -0.79 1.09 -5.00
CA ASP A 109 0.10 2.25 -4.93
C ASP A 109 1.53 1.84 -4.54
N ILE A 110 1.70 1.06 -3.47
CA ILE A 110 3.05 0.68 -3.02
C ILE A 110 3.73 -0.33 -3.96
N TYR A 111 2.95 -1.19 -4.61
CA TYR A 111 3.46 -2.08 -5.66
C TYR A 111 4.04 -1.27 -6.82
N ASN A 112 3.31 -0.24 -7.28
CA ASN A 112 3.79 0.68 -8.32
C ASN A 112 4.99 1.53 -7.86
N ASP A 113 5.06 1.87 -6.57
CA ASP A 113 6.19 2.56 -5.94
C ASP A 113 7.44 1.66 -5.76
N GLY A 114 7.36 0.38 -6.15
CA GLY A 114 8.47 -0.58 -6.13
C GLY A 114 8.67 -1.31 -4.80
N VAL A 115 7.67 -1.30 -3.91
CA VAL A 115 7.71 -2.12 -2.68
C VAL A 115 7.65 -3.60 -3.05
N LYS A 116 8.52 -4.39 -2.41
CA LYS A 116 8.56 -5.84 -2.59
C LYS A 116 7.62 -6.53 -1.61
N PHE A 117 6.93 -7.57 -2.07
CA PHE A 117 6.07 -8.39 -1.23
C PHE A 117 6.67 -9.79 -1.10
N ASN A 118 7.19 -10.10 0.09
CA ASN A 118 7.74 -11.41 0.39
C ASN A 118 6.61 -12.32 0.88
N LEU A 119 6.31 -13.37 0.13
CA LEU A 119 5.29 -14.36 0.44
C LEU A 119 5.91 -15.59 1.08
N ASN A 120 5.41 -15.95 2.25
CA ASN A 120 5.72 -17.18 2.96
C ASN A 120 4.49 -18.07 3.01
N LEU A 121 4.52 -19.21 2.32
CA LEU A 121 3.37 -20.11 2.21
C LEU A 121 3.57 -21.34 3.09
N TYR A 122 2.55 -21.65 3.88
CA TYR A 122 2.56 -22.71 4.87
C TYR A 122 1.40 -23.69 4.63
N ASP A 123 1.65 -24.97 4.88
CA ASP A 123 0.62 -25.99 4.85
C ASP A 123 -0.24 -25.97 6.12
N LYS A 124 -1.20 -26.90 6.22
CA LYS A 124 -2.06 -27.07 7.41
C LYS A 124 -1.27 -27.44 8.68
N ASN A 125 -0.08 -28.01 8.54
CA ASN A 125 0.82 -28.39 9.63
C ASN A 125 1.80 -27.26 10.01
N ARG A 126 1.68 -26.08 9.37
CA ARG A 126 2.57 -24.93 9.50
C ARG A 126 4.00 -25.18 8.99
N VAL A 127 4.18 -26.17 8.13
CA VAL A 127 5.44 -26.39 7.41
C VAL A 127 5.47 -25.44 6.22
N LYS A 128 6.55 -24.67 6.11
CA LYS A 128 6.76 -23.76 4.98
C LYS A 128 7.04 -24.60 3.73
N PHE A 129 6.22 -24.47 2.70
CA PHE A 129 6.40 -25.19 1.44
C PHE A 129 6.90 -24.30 0.30
N ALA A 130 6.69 -22.99 0.39
CA ALA A 130 7.17 -22.05 -0.62
C ALA A 130 7.52 -20.67 -0.03
N GLU A 131 8.47 -20.01 -0.69
CA GLU A 131 8.86 -18.62 -0.46
C GLU A 131 9.04 -17.95 -1.81
N THR A 132 8.40 -16.80 -2.01
CA THR A 132 8.55 -16.04 -3.25
C THR A 132 8.47 -14.54 -3.00
N THR A 133 9.06 -13.76 -3.89
CA THR A 133 8.97 -12.30 -3.84
C THR A 133 8.21 -11.80 -5.06
N ILE A 134 7.05 -11.18 -4.79
CA ILE A 134 6.30 -10.41 -5.78
C ILE A 134 6.91 -9.01 -5.81
N SER A 135 7.30 -8.58 -7.00
CA SER A 135 7.75 -7.22 -7.25
C SER A 135 7.38 -6.82 -8.68
N LYS A 136 7.33 -5.53 -8.96
CA LYS A 136 7.09 -5.01 -10.31
C LYS A 136 8.10 -5.55 -11.35
N GLN A 137 9.33 -5.87 -10.93
CA GLN A 137 10.36 -6.48 -11.79
C GLN A 137 10.11 -7.96 -12.08
N THR A 138 9.28 -8.64 -11.29
CA THR A 138 8.95 -10.06 -11.44
C THR A 138 7.96 -10.28 -12.60
N GLU A 139 7.13 -9.30 -12.96
CA GLU A 139 6.17 -9.38 -14.08
C GLU A 139 6.81 -9.15 -15.47
N GLU A 140 7.97 -8.49 -15.56
CA GLU A 140 8.66 -8.22 -16.83
C GLU A 140 9.36 -9.46 -17.44
N LYS A 141 9.48 -10.56 -16.70
CA LYS A 141 10.13 -11.81 -17.19
C LYS A 141 9.17 -12.88 -17.70
N THR A 142 7.86 -12.71 -17.51
CA THR A 142 6.85 -13.72 -17.92
C THR A 142 6.20 -13.39 -19.27
N GLN A 143 6.63 -12.31 -19.94
CA GLN A 143 6.23 -11.97 -21.31
C GLN A 143 7.34 -12.32 -22.32
N ILE A 144 7.69 -13.60 -22.44
CA ILE A 144 8.50 -14.13 -23.55
C ILE A 144 7.80 -15.35 -24.12
#